data_AF-A0A388K7Q2-F1
#
_entry.id   AF-A0A388K7Q2-F1
#
_cell.length_a   1.000
_cell.length_b   1.000
_cell.length_c   1.000
_cell.angle_alpha   90.00
_cell.angle_beta   90.00
_cell.angle_gamma   90.00
#
_symmetry.space_group_name_H-M   'P 1'
#
loop_
_entity.id
_entity.type
_entity.pdbx_description
1 polymer ?
#
loop_
_entity_poly.entity_id
_entity_poly.type
_entity_poly.pdbx_seq_one_letter_code
_entity_poly.pdbx_strand_id
1 'polypeptide(L)'
;MCQNYFDADAGKTMSLSKQKTTELLEIIERMATQSLRTLVLAYTHVTSNAPLTQVRAEDWNVPTEELTCLAILGIKDPPRPGVEQAVKLCQKAGVRVRMVTGDNAITAKAIATECGIYNEGGAWKVVEGSTFRRLSPEEKREQVNHIAVMARSSPTDKLELVKALRENGEVVAVTGDGTNDAPALHEADIGLAMGIAGTEVAKESADIVILDDNFASIVKVVRWGRSVFANIQKFIQFQLTINIAALSINFISVCEGSPIPLTTVQMFRRTNSAQIS
;
A
#
# COMPACT_ATOMS: atom_id res chain seq x y z
N MET A 1 12.11 30.82 -0.99
CA MET A 1 12.99 30.97 0.19
C MET A 1 14.43 31.23 -0.24
N CYS A 2 14.98 30.47 -1.19
CA CYS A 2 16.29 30.82 -1.76
C CYS A 2 16.19 32.01 -2.73
N GLN A 3 17.09 32.98 -2.58
CA GLN A 3 17.26 34.13 -3.49
C GLN A 3 18.59 34.09 -4.24
N ASN A 4 19.55 33.29 -3.75
CA ASN A 4 20.88 33.14 -4.31
C ASN A 4 21.22 31.65 -4.48
N TYR A 5 22.25 31.34 -5.25
CA TYR A 5 22.91 30.04 -5.28
C TYR A 5 24.43 30.20 -5.19
N PHE A 6 25.10 29.18 -4.68
CA PHE A 6 26.55 29.10 -4.66
C PHE A 6 27.04 28.45 -5.96
N ASP A 7 27.82 29.19 -6.74
CA ASP A 7 28.51 28.67 -7.92
C ASP A 7 29.87 28.11 -7.46
N ALA A 8 30.01 26.78 -7.53
CA ALA A 8 31.22 26.08 -7.12
C ALA A 8 32.41 26.35 -8.04
N ASP A 9 32.18 26.61 -9.33
CA ASP A 9 33.22 26.88 -10.32
C ASP A 9 33.77 28.31 -10.15
N ALA A 10 32.87 29.27 -9.90
CA ALA A 10 33.25 30.66 -9.63
C ALA A 10 33.64 30.93 -8.17
N GLY A 11 33.36 29.99 -7.26
CA GLY A 11 33.59 30.11 -5.81
C GLY A 11 32.81 31.27 -5.16
N LYS A 12 31.67 31.65 -5.73
CA LYS A 12 30.92 32.87 -5.34
C LYS A 12 29.42 32.64 -5.31
N THR A 13 28.76 33.40 -4.45
CA THR A 13 27.29 33.47 -4.40
C THR A 13 26.77 34.36 -5.51
N MET A 14 25.83 33.86 -6.30
CA MET A 14 25.17 34.56 -7.39
C MET A 14 23.66 34.62 -7.16
N SER A 15 23.01 35.67 -7.68
CA SER A 15 21.56 35.79 -7.59
C SER A 15 20.85 34.71 -8.42
N LEU A 16 19.77 34.16 -7.88
CA LEU A 16 18.97 33.13 -8.53
C LEU A 16 18.15 33.76 -9.67
N SER A 17 18.69 33.70 -10.89
CA SER A 17 17.95 34.14 -12.08
C SER A 17 16.78 33.20 -12.36
N LYS A 18 15.78 33.66 -13.13
CA LYS A 18 14.68 32.79 -13.59
C LYS A 18 15.20 31.57 -14.35
N GLN A 19 16.21 31.77 -15.20
CA GLN A 19 16.84 30.70 -15.97
C GLN A 19 17.53 29.67 -15.07
N LYS A 20 18.30 30.12 -14.07
CA LYS A 20 18.99 29.21 -13.14
C LYS A 20 17.99 28.46 -12.25
N THR A 21 16.92 29.13 -11.83
CA THR A 21 15.82 28.47 -11.11
C THR A 21 15.23 27.32 -11.91
N THR A 22 14.94 27.53 -13.21
CA THR A 22 14.43 26.48 -14.08
C THR A 22 15.42 25.32 -14.21
N GLU A 23 16.71 25.60 -14.41
CA GLU A 23 17.76 24.57 -14.49
C GLU A 23 17.83 23.72 -13.20
N LEU A 24 17.78 24.34 -12.03
CA LEU A 24 17.79 23.63 -10.75
C LEU A 24 16.53 22.77 -10.56
N LEU A 25 15.37 23.25 -11.00
CA LEU A 25 14.13 22.49 -10.97
C LEU A 25 14.18 21.28 -11.92
N GLU A 26 14.76 21.43 -13.12
CA GLU A 26 14.99 20.32 -14.04
C GLU A 26 15.93 19.27 -13.45
N ILE A 27 16.96 19.68 -12.70
CA ILE A 27 17.84 18.75 -11.97
C ILE A 27 17.05 17.99 -10.90
N ILE A 28 16.21 18.67 -10.11
CA ILE A 28 15.36 18.04 -9.09
C ILE A 28 14.40 17.04 -9.75
N GLU A 29 13.77 17.42 -10.85
CA GLU A 29 12.84 16.56 -11.58
C GLU A 29 13.54 15.32 -12.14
N ARG A 30 14.72 15.49 -12.74
CA ARG A 30 15.55 14.38 -13.23
C ARG A 30 16.02 13.45 -12.11
N MET A 31 16.34 13.97 -10.93
CA MET A 31 16.65 13.12 -9.77
C MET A 31 15.40 12.37 -9.30
N ALA A 32 14.24 13.03 -9.26
CA ALA A 32 12.98 12.41 -8.85
C ALA A 32 12.53 11.29 -9.80
N THR A 33 12.75 11.43 -11.11
CA THR A 33 12.46 10.36 -12.10
C THR A 33 13.38 9.14 -11.94
N GLN A 34 14.52 9.29 -11.28
CA GLN A 34 15.43 8.20 -10.90
C GLN A 34 15.11 7.61 -9.52
N SER A 35 13.90 7.86 -8.98
CA SER A 35 13.47 7.42 -7.65
C SER A 35 14.31 8.00 -6.50
N LEU A 36 14.94 9.17 -6.69
CA LEU A 36 15.71 9.85 -5.64
C LEU A 36 14.83 10.84 -4.88
N ARG A 37 14.86 10.76 -3.54
CA ARG A 37 14.34 11.79 -2.66
C ARG A 37 15.31 12.97 -2.64
N THR A 38 14.88 14.08 -3.22
CA THR A 38 15.71 15.28 -3.35
C THR A 38 15.65 16.15 -2.10
N LEU A 39 16.82 16.55 -1.59
CA LEU A 39 16.98 17.53 -0.52
C LEU A 39 17.75 18.74 -1.05
N VAL A 40 17.32 19.94 -0.67
CA VAL A 40 18.05 21.17 -0.97
C VAL A 40 18.78 21.60 0.29
N LEU A 41 20.10 21.68 0.22
CA LEU A 41 20.92 22.32 1.23
C LEU A 41 21.03 23.80 0.91
N ALA A 42 20.60 24.64 1.84
CA ALA A 42 20.72 26.08 1.74
C ALA A 42 21.24 26.66 3.05
N TYR A 43 21.93 27.80 2.96
CA TYR A 43 22.44 28.52 4.12
C TYR A 43 22.16 30.01 3.98
N THR A 44 22.20 30.74 5.09
CA THR A 44 22.24 32.20 5.08
C THR A 44 23.27 32.68 6.08
N HIS A 45 23.79 33.88 5.84
CA HIS A 45 24.68 34.54 6.78
C HIS A 45 23.84 35.28 7.82
N VAL A 46 23.88 34.81 9.07
CA VAL A 46 23.21 35.50 10.17
C VAL A 46 24.11 36.61 10.69
N THR A 47 23.76 37.86 10.40
CA THR A 47 24.35 39.04 11.05
C THR A 47 23.65 39.28 12.38
N SER A 48 24.14 38.65 13.45
CA SER A 48 23.69 38.94 14.82
C SER A 48 24.71 39.85 15.52
N ASN A 49 24.23 40.92 16.15
CA ASN A 49 25.06 41.78 17.01
C ASN A 49 25.43 41.11 18.35
N ALA A 50 24.78 40.01 18.71
CA ALA A 50 25.07 39.20 19.90
C ALA A 50 25.65 37.83 19.51
N PRO A 51 26.59 37.27 20.30
CA PRO A 51 27.17 35.97 20.00
C PRO A 51 26.10 34.86 20.04
N LEU A 52 26.07 34.03 19.00
CA LEU A 52 25.09 32.93 18.81
C LEU A 52 25.05 31.94 19.98
N THR A 53 26.08 31.91 20.83
CA THR A 53 26.18 31.09 22.05
C THR A 53 25.20 31.49 23.15
N GLN A 54 24.56 32.66 23.06
CA GLN A 54 23.62 33.16 24.06
C GLN A 54 22.15 33.00 23.67
N VAL A 55 21.85 32.52 22.45
CA VAL A 55 20.47 32.28 22.03
C VAL A 55 20.04 30.90 22.48
N ARG A 56 18.96 30.81 23.26
CA ARG A 56 18.36 29.53 23.67
C ARG A 56 17.76 28.87 22.42
N ALA A 57 17.87 27.55 22.32
CA ALA A 57 17.34 26.80 21.16
C ALA A 57 15.83 27.02 20.98
N GLU A 58 15.11 27.27 22.07
CA GLU A 58 13.67 27.53 22.13
C GLU A 58 13.28 28.87 21.47
N ASP A 59 14.18 29.85 21.47
CA ASP A 59 13.96 31.22 20.96
C ASP A 59 14.52 31.42 19.54
N TRP A 60 15.21 30.41 18.99
CA TRP A 60 15.82 30.48 17.67
C TRP A 60 14.81 30.21 16.56
N ASN A 61 14.40 31.25 15.85
CA ASN A 61 13.61 31.10 14.63
C ASN A 61 14.54 30.96 13.43
N VAL A 62 14.45 29.84 12.70
CA VAL A 62 15.28 29.61 11.51
C VAL A 62 14.93 30.68 10.46
N PRO A 63 15.92 31.48 9.98
CA PRO A 63 15.65 32.48 8.96
C PRO A 63 15.09 31.82 7.69
N THR A 64 13.92 32.25 7.24
CA THR A 64 13.25 31.73 6.03
C THR A 64 13.47 32.62 4.79
N GLU A 65 14.15 33.75 4.98
CA GLU A 65 14.42 34.77 3.96
C GLU A 65 15.91 34.77 3.57
N GLU A 66 16.20 35.24 2.35
CA GLU A 66 17.56 35.39 1.79
C GLU A 66 18.46 34.13 1.82
N LEU A 67 17.87 32.94 1.71
CA LEU A 67 18.66 31.71 1.66
C LEU A 67 19.50 31.64 0.36
N THR A 68 20.69 31.06 0.48
CA THR A 68 21.57 30.70 -0.63
C THR A 68 21.55 29.19 -0.81
N CYS A 69 21.09 28.73 -1.98
CA CYS A 69 21.12 27.31 -2.36
C CYS A 69 22.58 26.87 -2.55
N LEU A 70 23.02 25.88 -1.77
CA LEU A 70 24.38 25.34 -1.82
C LEU A 70 24.45 24.08 -2.68
N ALA A 71 23.54 23.13 -2.45
CA ALA A 71 23.58 21.84 -3.13
C ALA A 71 22.19 21.19 -3.19
N ILE A 72 21.98 20.35 -4.20
CA ILE A 72 20.84 19.45 -4.31
C ILE A 72 21.37 18.03 -4.16
N LEU A 73 20.87 17.32 -3.15
CA LEU A 73 21.26 15.95 -2.85
C LEU A 73 20.10 15.01 -3.20
N GLY A 74 20.39 13.89 -3.85
CA GLY A 74 19.44 12.82 -4.11
C GLY A 74 19.72 11.61 -3.23
N ILE A 75 18.77 11.22 -2.38
CA ILE A 75 18.87 10.02 -1.53
C ILE A 75 17.94 8.96 -2.11
N LYS A 76 18.46 7.77 -2.40
CA LYS A 76 17.63 6.63 -2.83
C LYS A 76 17.16 5.85 -1.62
N ASP A 77 15.85 5.61 -1.53
CA ASP A 77 15.28 4.57 -0.68
C ASP A 77 14.87 3.39 -1.58
N PRO A 78 15.75 2.39 -1.76
CA PRO A 78 15.51 1.33 -2.73
C PRO A 78 14.38 0.40 -2.25
N PRO A 79 13.55 -0.12 -3.17
CA PRO A 79 12.59 -1.17 -2.84
C PRO A 79 13.29 -2.36 -2.19
N ARG A 80 12.59 -3.02 -1.25
CA ARG A 80 13.11 -4.23 -0.60
C ARG A 80 13.41 -5.32 -1.64
N PRO A 81 14.44 -6.14 -1.44
CA PRO A 81 14.76 -7.24 -2.35
C PRO A 81 13.55 -8.17 -2.56
N GLY A 82 13.29 -8.52 -3.82
CA GLY A 82 12.21 -9.45 -4.19
C GLY A 82 10.82 -8.83 -4.34
N VAL A 83 10.63 -7.54 -4.01
CA VAL A 83 9.34 -6.84 -4.19
C VAL A 83 8.89 -6.90 -5.65
N GLU A 84 9.76 -6.60 -6.61
CA GLU A 84 9.41 -6.63 -8.04
C GLU A 84 8.91 -8.02 -8.48
N GLN A 85 9.60 -9.09 -8.07
CA GLN A 85 9.19 -10.45 -8.38
C GLN A 85 7.86 -10.83 -7.73
N ALA A 86 7.66 -10.41 -6.48
CA ALA A 86 6.43 -10.65 -5.75
C ALA A 86 5.24 -9.89 -6.36
N VAL A 87 5.42 -8.63 -6.78
CA VAL A 87 4.41 -7.86 -7.51
C VAL A 87 4.02 -8.57 -8.80
N LYS A 88 5.01 -9.00 -9.59
CA LYS A 88 4.77 -9.78 -10.83
C LYS A 88 4.01 -11.08 -10.58
N LEU A 89 4.33 -11.80 -9.49
CA LEU A 89 3.61 -13.02 -9.10
C LEU A 89 2.16 -12.74 -8.71
N CYS A 90 1.92 -11.69 -7.92
CA CYS A 90 0.58 -11.24 -7.57
C CYS A 90 -0.25 -10.90 -8.82
N GLN A 91 0.32 -10.12 -9.74
CA GLN A 91 -0.34 -9.74 -11.00
C GLN A 91 -0.64 -10.98 -11.87
N LYS A 92 0.31 -11.92 -12.02
CA LYS A 92 0.08 -13.18 -12.72
C LYS A 92 -1.03 -14.03 -12.08
N ALA A 93 -1.21 -13.92 -10.77
CA ALA A 93 -2.27 -14.59 -10.02
C ALA A 93 -3.63 -13.85 -10.09
N GLY A 94 -3.73 -12.75 -10.86
CA GLY A 94 -4.93 -11.93 -10.98
C GLY A 94 -5.14 -10.92 -9.85
N VAL A 95 -4.13 -10.70 -9.00
CA VAL A 95 -4.19 -9.73 -7.90
C VAL A 95 -3.68 -8.38 -8.40
N ARG A 96 -4.50 -7.35 -8.29
CA ARG A 96 -4.12 -5.97 -8.63
C ARG A 96 -3.33 -5.36 -7.47
N VAL A 97 -2.06 -5.02 -7.74
CA VAL A 97 -1.20 -4.33 -6.78
C VAL A 97 -1.28 -2.83 -7.04
N ARG A 98 -1.45 -2.04 -5.97
CA ARG A 98 -1.50 -0.57 -6.02
C ARG A 98 -0.52 0.02 -5.01
N MET A 99 0.00 1.21 -5.29
CA MET A 99 0.88 1.97 -4.38
C MET A 99 0.13 3.17 -3.81
N VAL A 100 0.24 3.38 -2.50
CA VAL A 100 -0.34 4.54 -1.81
C VAL A 100 0.73 5.13 -0.90
N THR A 101 1.22 6.32 -1.21
CA THR A 101 2.35 6.95 -0.51
C THR A 101 2.15 8.45 -0.27
N GLY A 102 2.79 8.95 0.78
CA GLY A 102 2.91 10.38 1.06
C GLY A 102 3.95 11.10 0.18
N ASP A 103 4.75 10.35 -0.60
CA ASP A 103 5.76 10.93 -1.49
C ASP A 103 5.15 11.71 -2.65
N ASN A 104 5.99 12.52 -3.32
CA ASN A 104 5.62 13.23 -4.53
C ASN A 104 5.23 12.24 -5.65
N ALA A 105 4.25 12.61 -6.47
CA ALA A 105 3.80 11.87 -7.66
C ALA A 105 4.94 11.42 -8.58
N ILE A 106 5.96 12.26 -8.80
CA ILE A 106 7.09 11.91 -9.69
C ILE A 106 7.89 10.75 -9.11
N THR A 107 8.29 10.85 -7.85
CA THR A 107 9.04 9.80 -7.14
C THR A 107 8.20 8.54 -6.98
N ALA A 108 6.93 8.66 -6.59
CA ALA A 108 6.01 7.53 -6.46
C ALA A 108 5.82 6.79 -7.79
N LYS A 109 5.68 7.52 -8.91
CA LYS A 109 5.60 6.94 -10.25
C LYS A 109 6.90 6.19 -10.61
N ALA A 110 8.05 6.78 -10.32
CA ALA A 110 9.35 6.15 -10.59
C ALA A 110 9.51 4.84 -9.82
N ILE A 111 9.26 4.84 -8.50
CA ILE A 111 9.31 3.63 -7.65
C ILE A 111 8.27 2.60 -8.09
N ALA A 112 7.05 3.02 -8.42
CA ALA A 112 6.01 2.12 -8.91
C ALA A 112 6.39 1.46 -10.24
N THR A 113 7.13 2.16 -11.10
CA THR A 113 7.65 1.61 -12.35
C THR A 113 8.77 0.60 -12.10
N GLU A 114 9.72 0.94 -11.21
CA GLU A 114 10.81 0.04 -10.79
C GLU A 114 10.28 -1.26 -10.16
N CYS A 115 9.20 -1.18 -9.37
CA CYS A 115 8.55 -2.35 -8.76
C CYS A 115 7.61 -3.12 -9.70
N GLY A 116 7.35 -2.62 -10.93
CA GLY A 116 6.40 -3.24 -11.87
C GLY A 116 4.91 -3.06 -11.51
N ILE A 117 4.59 -2.10 -10.64
CA ILE A 117 3.21 -1.72 -10.28
C ILE A 117 2.58 -0.85 -11.38
N TYR A 118 3.39 0.03 -11.97
CA TYR A 118 2.97 0.97 -13.01
C TYR A 118 3.76 0.76 -14.30
N ASN A 119 3.07 0.81 -15.44
CA ASN A 119 3.69 0.72 -16.77
C ASN A 119 3.28 1.95 -17.60
N GLU A 120 4.25 2.66 -18.16
CA GLU A 120 3.98 3.79 -19.05
C GLU A 120 3.23 3.33 -20.31
N GLY A 121 2.18 4.08 -20.67
CA GLY A 121 1.29 3.74 -21.80
C GLY A 121 0.21 2.70 -21.48
N GLY A 122 0.15 2.18 -20.25
CA GLY A 122 -0.94 1.33 -19.78
C GLY A 122 -2.23 2.11 -19.46
N ALA A 123 -3.32 1.38 -19.21
CA ALA A 123 -4.62 1.95 -18.81
C ALA A 123 -4.64 2.53 -17.37
N TRP A 124 -3.54 2.40 -16.63
CA TRP A 124 -3.44 2.75 -15.22
C TRP A 124 -3.02 4.21 -15.02
N LYS A 125 -3.55 4.85 -13.98
CA LYS A 125 -3.31 6.27 -13.68
C LYS A 125 -2.56 6.45 -12.35
N VAL A 126 -1.75 7.50 -12.32
CA VAL A 126 -1.17 8.08 -11.11
C VAL A 126 -2.02 9.29 -10.73
N VAL A 127 -2.47 9.35 -9.48
CA VAL A 127 -3.28 10.46 -8.95
C VAL A 127 -2.66 10.97 -7.66
N GLU A 128 -2.87 12.26 -7.36
CA GLU A 128 -2.56 12.79 -6.04
C GLU A 128 -3.76 12.63 -5.10
N GLY A 129 -3.51 12.41 -3.81
CA GLY A 129 -4.56 12.30 -2.77
C GLY A 129 -5.48 13.52 -2.76
N SER A 130 -4.92 14.72 -2.92
CA SER A 130 -5.71 15.96 -2.99
C SER A 130 -6.71 15.98 -4.15
N THR A 131 -6.32 15.43 -5.31
CA THR A 131 -7.18 15.32 -6.49
C THR A 131 -8.25 14.26 -6.29
N PHE A 132 -7.87 13.09 -5.75
CA PHE A 132 -8.82 12.03 -5.43
C PHE A 132 -9.88 12.50 -4.44
N ARG A 133 -9.50 13.23 -3.40
CA ARG A 133 -10.42 13.75 -2.38
C ARG A 133 -11.50 14.67 -2.97
N ARG A 134 -11.15 15.47 -3.97
CA ARG A 134 -12.06 16.41 -4.64
C ARG A 134 -13.06 15.75 -5.59
N LEU A 135 -12.87 14.47 -5.94
CA LEU A 135 -13.82 13.74 -6.78
C LEU A 135 -15.14 13.52 -6.04
N SER A 136 -16.24 13.58 -6.78
CA SER A 136 -17.54 13.15 -6.28
C SER A 136 -17.55 11.64 -5.99
N PRO A 137 -18.49 11.14 -5.16
CA PRO A 137 -18.58 9.70 -4.88
C PRO A 137 -18.76 8.83 -6.14
N GLU A 138 -19.47 9.33 -7.15
CA GLU A 138 -19.69 8.63 -8.42
C GLU A 138 -18.40 8.56 -9.25
N GLU A 139 -17.69 9.68 -9.38
CA GLU A 139 -16.39 9.72 -10.06
C GLU A 139 -15.33 8.87 -9.33
N LYS A 140 -15.36 8.83 -7.99
CA LYS A 140 -14.51 7.93 -7.21
C LYS A 140 -14.78 6.49 -7.59
N ARG A 141 -16.04 6.04 -7.61
CA ARG A 141 -16.40 4.66 -8.00
C ARG A 141 -15.95 4.33 -9.43
N GLU A 142 -16.07 5.25 -10.37
CA GLU A 142 -15.64 5.00 -11.74
C GLU A 142 -14.11 4.93 -11.87
N GLN A 143 -13.40 5.89 -11.27
CA GLN A 143 -11.96 6.04 -11.48
C GLN A 143 -11.11 5.10 -10.62
N VAL A 144 -11.62 4.64 -9.47
CA VAL A 144 -10.82 3.86 -8.50
C VAL A 144 -10.26 2.57 -9.09
N ASN A 145 -10.98 1.98 -10.06
CA ASN A 145 -10.55 0.77 -10.74
C ASN A 145 -9.33 0.96 -11.65
N HIS A 146 -9.03 2.20 -12.03
CA HIS A 146 -7.93 2.57 -12.92
C HIS A 146 -6.74 3.23 -12.19
N ILE A 147 -6.85 3.48 -10.88
CA ILE A 147 -5.76 4.06 -10.09
C ILE A 147 -4.76 2.96 -9.73
N ALA A 148 -3.50 3.13 -10.14
CA ALA A 148 -2.39 2.26 -9.72
C ALA A 148 -1.55 2.90 -8.62
N VAL A 149 -1.40 4.24 -8.65
CA VAL A 149 -0.58 4.97 -7.68
C VAL A 149 -1.36 6.16 -7.15
N MET A 150 -1.47 6.28 -5.83
CA MET A 150 -1.92 7.47 -5.14
C MET A 150 -0.74 8.09 -4.39
N ALA A 151 -0.33 9.28 -4.82
CA ALA A 151 0.79 10.02 -4.25
C ALA A 151 0.32 11.19 -3.37
N ARG A 152 1.19 11.72 -2.51
CA ARG A 152 0.86 12.76 -1.52
C ARG A 152 -0.42 12.45 -0.72
N SER A 153 -0.64 11.17 -0.40
CA SER A 153 -1.86 10.72 0.29
C SER A 153 -1.80 11.04 1.78
N SER A 154 -2.86 11.61 2.34
CA SER A 154 -3.06 11.64 3.79
C SER A 154 -3.62 10.30 4.31
N PRO A 155 -3.61 10.04 5.63
CA PRO A 155 -4.27 8.87 6.23
C PRO A 155 -5.74 8.72 5.80
N THR A 156 -6.47 9.83 5.71
CA THR A 156 -7.87 9.85 5.26
C THR A 156 -8.01 9.45 3.79
N ASP A 157 -7.07 9.86 2.93
CA ASP A 157 -7.11 9.49 1.51
C ASP A 157 -6.89 7.98 1.32
N LYS A 158 -6.02 7.37 2.13
CA LYS A 158 -5.81 5.91 2.12
C LYS A 158 -7.10 5.17 2.50
N LEU A 159 -7.76 5.63 3.56
CA LEU A 159 -9.03 5.06 4.01
C LEU A 159 -10.13 5.21 2.95
N GLU A 160 -10.29 6.39 2.35
CA GLU A 160 -11.29 6.61 1.30
C GLU A 160 -11.04 5.74 0.07
N LEU A 161 -9.78 5.53 -0.31
CA LEU A 161 -9.43 4.62 -1.40
C LEU A 161 -9.88 3.19 -1.12
N VAL A 162 -9.61 2.69 0.10
CA VAL A 162 -10.02 1.34 0.51
C VAL A 162 -11.54 1.21 0.47
N LYS A 163 -12.27 2.18 1.03
CA LYS A 163 -13.74 2.20 1.01
C LYS A 163 -14.29 2.18 -0.41
N ALA A 164 -13.80 3.05 -1.28
CA ALA A 164 -14.25 3.12 -2.67
C ALA A 164 -14.01 1.80 -3.43
N LEU A 165 -12.92 1.08 -3.13
CA LEU A 165 -12.65 -0.23 -3.71
C LEU A 165 -13.60 -1.31 -3.18
N ARG A 166 -13.85 -1.34 -1.87
CA ARG A 166 -14.78 -2.29 -1.25
C ARG A 166 -16.21 -2.07 -1.72
N GLU A 167 -16.65 -0.81 -1.81
CA GLU A 167 -17.97 -0.43 -2.35
C GLU A 167 -18.15 -0.85 -3.81
N ASN A 168 -17.05 -0.97 -4.57
CA ASN A 168 -17.04 -1.50 -5.93
C ASN A 168 -17.03 -3.04 -5.99
N GLY A 169 -17.13 -3.74 -4.86
CA GLY A 169 -17.18 -5.20 -4.79
C GLY A 169 -15.80 -5.87 -4.86
N GLU A 170 -14.71 -5.12 -4.74
CA GLU A 170 -13.36 -5.69 -4.66
C GLU A 170 -13.08 -6.22 -3.25
N VAL A 171 -12.35 -7.34 -3.17
CA VAL A 171 -11.74 -7.79 -1.92
C VAL A 171 -10.38 -7.11 -1.76
N VAL A 172 -10.25 -6.26 -0.75
CA VAL A 172 -9.11 -5.37 -0.57
C VAL A 172 -8.24 -5.84 0.58
N ALA A 173 -6.96 -6.10 0.28
CA ALA A 173 -5.93 -6.27 1.29
C ALA A 173 -5.06 -5.00 1.36
N VAL A 174 -4.79 -4.53 2.58
CA VAL A 174 -3.95 -3.34 2.83
C VAL A 174 -2.70 -3.75 3.58
N THR A 175 -1.55 -3.23 3.15
CA THR A 175 -0.28 -3.41 3.84
C THR A 175 0.18 -2.08 4.41
N GLY A 176 0.61 -2.05 5.67
CA GLY A 176 1.08 -0.82 6.32
C GLY A 176 2.02 -1.10 7.49
N ASP A 177 2.80 -0.08 7.83
CA ASP A 177 3.75 -0.10 8.94
C ASP A 177 3.55 1.09 9.90
N GLY A 178 2.98 2.20 9.41
CA GLY A 178 2.78 3.41 10.21
C GLY A 178 1.44 3.46 10.95
N THR A 179 1.38 4.29 12.00
CA THR A 179 0.13 4.68 12.67
C THR A 179 -0.87 5.33 11.71
N ASN A 180 -0.36 5.94 10.64
CA ASN A 180 -1.12 6.53 9.54
C ASN A 180 -1.91 5.51 8.71
N ASP A 181 -1.49 4.23 8.73
CA ASP A 181 -2.12 3.16 7.97
C ASP A 181 -3.18 2.40 8.78
N ALA A 182 -3.18 2.57 10.12
CA ALA A 182 -4.08 1.87 11.02
C ALA A 182 -5.58 1.95 10.63
N PRO A 183 -6.14 3.13 10.26
CA PRO A 183 -7.53 3.20 9.81
C PRO A 183 -7.79 2.41 8.53
N ALA A 184 -6.85 2.43 7.58
CA ALA A 184 -6.97 1.72 6.31
C ALA A 184 -6.77 0.20 6.49
N LEU A 185 -5.90 -0.21 7.41
CA LEU A 185 -5.71 -1.61 7.79
C LEU A 185 -6.98 -2.20 8.39
N HIS A 186 -7.63 -1.47 9.31
CA HIS A 186 -8.86 -1.91 9.95
C HIS A 186 -10.07 -1.94 9.00
N GLU A 187 -10.12 -1.02 8.03
CA GLU A 187 -11.22 -0.96 7.06
C GLU A 187 -11.07 -1.99 5.92
N ALA A 188 -9.88 -2.52 5.69
CA ALA A 188 -9.64 -3.51 4.66
C ALA A 188 -10.38 -4.83 4.95
N ASP A 189 -10.58 -5.66 3.93
CA ASP A 189 -11.06 -7.03 4.17
C ASP A 189 -9.96 -7.90 4.81
N ILE A 190 -8.69 -7.55 4.56
CA ILE A 190 -7.52 -8.12 5.23
C ILE A 190 -6.47 -7.03 5.46
N GLY A 191 -6.19 -6.71 6.73
CA GLY A 191 -5.07 -5.86 7.15
C GLY A 191 -3.78 -6.67 7.34
N LEU A 192 -2.68 -6.22 6.73
CA LEU A 192 -1.33 -6.80 6.82
C LEU A 192 -0.35 -5.80 7.42
N ALA A 193 0.10 -6.04 8.66
CA ALA A 193 1.10 -5.21 9.31
C ALA A 193 2.51 -5.80 9.19
N MET A 194 3.52 -4.93 9.12
CA MET A 194 4.93 -5.32 9.19
C MET A 194 5.32 -5.60 10.65
N GLY A 195 6.06 -6.69 10.91
CA GLY A 195 6.40 -7.13 12.26
C GLY A 195 7.53 -6.33 12.90
N ILE A 196 8.55 -5.95 12.12
CA ILE A 196 9.75 -5.26 12.60
C ILE A 196 9.60 -3.75 12.44
N ALA A 197 9.27 -3.27 11.24
CA ALA A 197 9.08 -1.85 10.94
C ALA A 197 7.72 -1.31 11.42
N GLY A 198 6.73 -2.19 11.65
CA GLY A 198 5.39 -1.78 12.02
C GLY A 198 5.30 -1.23 13.44
N THR A 199 4.57 -0.13 13.58
CA THR A 199 4.17 0.42 14.87
C THR A 199 3.17 -0.51 15.58
N GLU A 200 3.12 -0.48 16.91
CA GLU A 200 2.18 -1.32 17.68
C GLU A 200 0.72 -1.06 17.28
N VAL A 201 0.37 0.20 17.03
CA VAL A 201 -0.97 0.58 16.55
C VAL A 201 -1.31 -0.07 15.21
N ALA A 202 -0.34 -0.16 14.28
CA ALA A 202 -0.54 -0.83 13.01
C ALA A 202 -0.74 -2.35 13.17
N LYS A 203 0.03 -2.98 14.07
CA LYS A 203 -0.09 -4.42 14.37
C LYS A 203 -1.43 -4.77 15.02
N GLU A 204 -1.90 -3.95 15.96
CA GLU A 204 -3.20 -4.13 16.61
C GLU A 204 -4.39 -3.94 15.65
N SER A 205 -4.21 -3.11 14.62
CA SER A 205 -5.25 -2.83 13.62
C SER A 205 -5.27 -3.83 12.46
N ALA A 206 -4.31 -4.76 12.39
CA ALA A 206 -4.15 -5.71 11.29
C ALA A 206 -4.59 -7.13 11.69
N ASP A 207 -5.09 -7.89 10.71
CA ASP A 207 -5.48 -9.30 10.90
C ASP A 207 -4.27 -10.24 10.86
N ILE A 208 -3.24 -9.86 10.10
CA ILE A 208 -2.03 -10.66 9.89
C ILE A 208 -0.79 -9.79 10.08
N VAL A 209 0.15 -10.28 10.89
CA VAL A 209 1.46 -9.65 11.11
C VAL A 209 2.56 -10.42 10.38
N ILE A 210 3.27 -9.74 9.49
CA ILE A 210 4.39 -10.30 8.70
C ILE A 210 5.68 -10.14 9.51
N LEU A 211 6.06 -11.19 10.22
CA LEU A 211 7.19 -11.16 11.16
C LEU A 211 8.57 -10.87 10.51
N ASP A 212 8.73 -11.16 9.22
CA ASP A 212 10.01 -11.03 8.50
C ASP A 212 10.12 -9.76 7.64
N ASP A 213 9.12 -8.87 7.71
CA ASP A 213 9.06 -7.63 6.92
C ASP A 213 9.30 -7.81 5.41
N ASN A 214 8.97 -9.00 4.90
CA ASN A 214 9.21 -9.34 3.51
C ASN A 214 7.89 -9.37 2.73
N PHE A 215 7.79 -8.52 1.71
CA PHE A 215 6.63 -8.48 0.81
C PHE A 215 6.39 -9.84 0.11
N ALA A 216 7.43 -10.66 -0.10
CA ALA A 216 7.29 -12.01 -0.65
C ALA A 216 6.42 -12.93 0.25
N SER A 217 6.32 -12.65 1.55
CA SER A 217 5.46 -13.40 2.46
C SER A 217 3.97 -13.19 2.15
N ILE A 218 3.58 -12.05 1.58
CA ILE A 218 2.19 -11.79 1.13
C ILE A 218 1.81 -12.75 0.01
N VAL A 219 2.73 -13.03 -0.92
CA VAL A 219 2.50 -14.00 -2.00
C VAL A 219 2.21 -15.39 -1.42
N LYS A 220 2.92 -15.77 -0.35
CA LYS A 220 2.68 -17.03 0.36
C LYS A 220 1.31 -17.04 1.03
N VAL A 221 0.91 -15.95 1.68
CA VAL A 221 -0.42 -15.79 2.31
C VAL A 221 -1.52 -16.00 1.28
N VAL A 222 -1.44 -15.34 0.12
CA VAL A 222 -2.44 -15.50 -0.96
C VAL A 222 -2.48 -16.94 -1.47
N ARG A 223 -1.32 -17.58 -1.67
CA ARG A 223 -1.23 -18.96 -2.13
C ARG A 223 -1.90 -19.93 -1.14
N TRP A 224 -1.55 -19.84 0.14
CA TRP A 224 -2.11 -20.70 1.18
C TRP A 224 -3.60 -20.44 1.37
N GLY A 225 -4.04 -19.17 1.36
CA GLY A 225 -5.46 -18.82 1.44
C GLY A 225 -6.28 -19.50 0.34
N ARG A 226 -5.82 -19.44 -0.92
CA ARG A 226 -6.49 -20.12 -2.04
C ARG A 226 -6.48 -21.64 -1.89
N SER A 227 -5.39 -22.24 -1.41
CA SER A 227 -5.31 -23.69 -1.18
C SER A 227 -6.26 -24.16 -0.08
N VAL A 228 -6.32 -23.44 1.04
CA VAL A 228 -7.25 -23.75 2.15
C VAL A 228 -8.70 -23.61 1.69
N PHE A 229 -9.03 -22.53 0.97
CA PHE A 229 -10.37 -22.33 0.43
C PHE A 229 -10.81 -23.49 -0.48
N ALA A 230 -9.94 -23.93 -1.40
CA ALA A 230 -10.22 -25.07 -2.27
C ALA A 230 -10.43 -26.37 -1.49
N ASN A 231 -9.69 -26.59 -0.40
CA ASN A 231 -9.86 -27.76 0.45
C ASN A 231 -11.18 -27.71 1.24
N ILE A 232 -11.58 -26.54 1.74
CA ILE A 232 -12.88 -26.35 2.39
C ILE A 232 -14.02 -26.65 1.41
N GLN A 233 -13.94 -26.17 0.16
CA GLN A 233 -14.96 -26.47 -0.85
C GLN A 233 -15.09 -27.97 -1.12
N LYS A 234 -13.96 -28.69 -1.24
CA LYS A 234 -13.96 -30.16 -1.41
C LYS A 234 -14.58 -30.86 -0.21
N PHE A 235 -14.26 -30.41 1.00
CA PHE A 235 -14.83 -30.96 2.23
C PHE A 235 -16.34 -30.73 2.30
N ILE A 236 -16.81 -29.53 2.01
CA ILE A 236 -18.25 -29.21 1.97
C ILE A 236 -18.96 -30.03 0.89
N GLN A 237 -18.37 -30.16 -0.31
CA GLN A 237 -18.92 -30.97 -1.39
C GLN A 237 -19.06 -32.44 -0.96
N PHE A 238 -18.02 -33.01 -0.34
CA PHE A 238 -18.06 -34.37 0.19
C PHE A 238 -19.18 -34.54 1.23
N GLN A 239 -19.27 -33.61 2.19
CA GLN A 239 -20.26 -33.66 3.26
C GLN A 239 -21.69 -33.54 2.74
N LEU A 240 -21.94 -32.62 1.79
CA LEU A 240 -23.23 -32.46 1.15
C LEU A 240 -23.61 -33.70 0.33
N THR A 241 -22.66 -34.31 -0.38
CA THR A 241 -22.91 -35.51 -1.18
C THR A 241 -23.37 -36.67 -0.30
N ILE A 242 -22.74 -36.89 0.85
CA ILE A 242 -23.15 -37.93 1.81
C ILE A 242 -24.57 -37.67 2.32
N ASN A 243 -24.86 -36.42 2.70
CA ASN A 243 -26.18 -36.06 3.23
C ASN A 243 -27.28 -36.22 2.18
N ILE A 244 -27.04 -35.77 0.95
CA ILE A 244 -27.98 -35.93 -0.16
C ILE A 244 -28.21 -37.42 -0.45
N ALA A 245 -27.14 -38.21 -0.56
CA ALA A 245 -27.26 -39.66 -0.80
C ALA A 245 -28.06 -40.38 0.30
N ALA A 246 -27.78 -40.08 1.57
CA ALA A 246 -28.50 -40.66 2.70
C ALA A 246 -30.00 -40.31 2.69
N LEU A 247 -30.32 -39.04 2.39
CA LEU A 247 -31.71 -38.58 2.26
C LEU A 247 -32.42 -39.24 1.08
N SER A 248 -31.77 -39.34 -0.08
CA SER A 248 -32.33 -40.00 -1.26
C SER A 248 -32.62 -41.48 -1.01
N ILE A 249 -31.70 -42.22 -0.36
CA ILE A 249 -31.91 -43.63 -0.02
C ILE A 249 -33.12 -43.80 0.90
N ASN A 250 -33.23 -42.98 1.95
CA ASN A 250 -34.36 -43.03 2.86
C ASN A 250 -35.67 -42.66 2.17
N PHE A 251 -35.66 -41.67 1.28
CA PHE A 251 -36.84 -41.28 0.51
C PHE A 251 -37.36 -42.41 -0.38
N ILE A 252 -36.46 -43.07 -1.13
CA ILE A 252 -36.82 -44.22 -1.98
C ILE A 252 -37.40 -45.36 -1.14
N SER A 253 -36.77 -45.70 -0.01
CA SER A 253 -37.26 -46.76 0.88
C SER A 253 -38.69 -46.49 1.37
N VAL A 254 -39.02 -45.23 1.69
CA VAL A 254 -40.37 -44.84 2.11
C VAL A 254 -41.36 -44.98 0.95
N CYS A 255 -40.98 -44.59 -0.27
CA CYS A 255 -41.83 -44.75 -1.46
C CYS A 255 -42.14 -46.22 -1.79
N GLU A 256 -41.20 -47.14 -1.56
CA GLU A 256 -41.37 -48.58 -1.79
C GLU A 256 -42.11 -49.29 -0.64
N GLY A 257 -42.38 -48.60 0.48
CA GLY A 257 -42.96 -49.21 1.68
C GLY A 257 -41.97 -50.09 2.46
N SER A 258 -40.68 -50.00 2.15
CA SER A 258 -39.60 -50.73 2.83
C SER A 258 -39.18 -50.03 4.14
N PRO A 259 -38.71 -50.79 5.15
CA PRO A 259 -38.24 -50.20 6.41
C PRO A 259 -37.03 -49.27 6.16
N ILE A 260 -37.04 -48.10 6.79
CA ILE A 260 -36.05 -47.04 6.59
C ILE A 260 -34.64 -47.56 6.92
N PRO A 261 -33.72 -47.62 5.94
CA PRO A 261 -32.42 -48.28 6.10
C PRO A 261 -31.42 -47.47 6.95
N LEU A 262 -31.58 -46.15 7.01
CA LEU A 262 -30.72 -45.26 7.81
C LEU A 262 -31.55 -44.51 8.85
N THR A 263 -31.35 -44.86 10.12
CA THR A 263 -31.97 -44.14 11.24
C THR A 263 -31.36 -42.74 11.43
N THR A 264 -32.13 -41.83 12.03
CA THR A 264 -31.71 -40.44 12.30
C THR A 264 -30.38 -40.36 13.07
N VAL A 265 -30.16 -41.27 14.02
CA VAL A 265 -28.91 -41.35 14.81
C VAL A 265 -27.73 -41.82 13.94
N GLN A 266 -27.94 -42.72 12.99
CA GLN A 266 -26.90 -43.19 12.07
C GLN A 266 -26.51 -42.11 11.05
N MET A 267 -27.46 -41.30 10.58
CA MET A 267 -27.16 -40.12 9.76
C MET A 267 -26.33 -39.09 10.53
N PHE A 268 -26.72 -38.77 11.78
CA PHE A 268 -26.04 -37.77 12.60
C PHE A 268 -24.64 -38.22 13.08
N ARG A 269 -24.43 -39.52 13.30
CA ARG A 269 -23.10 -40.05 13.67
C ARG A 269 -22.11 -40.03 12.51
N ARG A 270 -22.56 -40.22 11.26
CA ARG A 270 -21.68 -40.21 10.07
C ARG A 270 -21.15 -38.82 9.73
N THR A 271 -21.93 -37.77 9.99
CA THR A 271 -21.49 -36.38 9.90
C THR A 271 -20.37 -36.05 10.91
N ASN A 272 -20.39 -36.65 12.11
CA ASN A 272 -19.36 -36.40 13.13
C ASN A 272 -18.11 -37.27 12.98
N SER A 273 -18.23 -38.51 12.46
CA SER A 273 -17.05 -39.36 12.24
C SER A 273 -16.13 -38.85 11.14
N ALA A 274 -16.63 -38.06 10.19
CA ALA A 274 -15.83 -37.43 9.13
C ALA A 274 -15.10 -36.14 9.60
N GLN A 275 -15.41 -35.61 10.78
CA GLN A 275 -14.74 -34.44 11.37
C GLN A 275 -13.51 -34.79 12.24
N ILE A 276 -13.24 -36.08 12.48
CA ILE A 276 -12.19 -36.56 13.41
C ILE A 276 -11.02 -37.25 12.66
N SER A 277 -11.02 -37.25 11.32
CA SER A 277 -9.96 -37.80 10.46
C SER A 277 -9.44 -36.76 9.49
#